data_AF-A0A6N1VL51-F1
#
_entry.id   AF-A0A6N1VL51-F1
#
_cell.length_a   1.000
_cell.length_b   1.000
_cell.length_c   1.000
_cell.angle_alpha   90.00
_cell.angle_beta   90.00
_cell.angle_gamma   90.00
#
_symmetry.space_group_name_H-M   'P 1'
#
loop_
_entity.id
_entity.type
_entity.pdbx_description
1 polymer ?
#
loop_
_entity_poly.entity_id
_entity_poly.type
_entity_poly.pdbx_seq_one_letter_code
_entity_poly.pdbx_strand_id
1 'polypeptide(L)' 'MANAAQPKEVIIEPVGDPNAHVSWCQARYKSYRVSDNSWQPYHGPRKPCISPYL' A
#
# COMPACT_ATOMS: atom_id res chain seq x y z
N MET A 1 8.85 22.78 -21.75
CA MET A 1 9.69 21.57 -21.88
C MET A 1 10.12 21.21 -20.48
N ALA A 2 9.72 20.02 -20.01
CA ALA A 2 9.94 19.54 -18.66
C ALA A 2 11.43 19.28 -18.39
N ASN A 3 11.85 19.39 -17.12
CA ASN A 3 13.01 18.75 -16.44
C ASN A 3 13.44 19.67 -15.30
N ALA A 4 13.82 19.24 -14.09
CA ALA A 4 14.10 17.96 -13.44
C ALA A 4 13.95 18.26 -11.92
N ALA A 5 13.98 17.37 -10.93
CA ALA A 5 14.62 16.09 -10.77
C ALA A 5 13.93 15.43 -9.57
N GLN A 6 13.55 14.16 -9.68
CA GLN A 6 13.16 13.39 -8.50
C GLN A 6 14.44 13.00 -7.75
N PRO A 7 14.54 13.24 -6.44
CA PRO A 7 15.72 12.86 -5.67
C PRO A 7 15.88 11.34 -5.68
N LYS A 8 17.14 10.92 -5.79
CA LYS A 8 17.62 9.53 -5.85
C LYS A 8 17.22 8.78 -4.57
N GLU A 9 16.12 8.04 -4.63
CA GLU A 9 15.76 7.02 -3.64
C GLU A 9 16.92 6.03 -3.51
N VAL A 10 17.38 5.78 -2.29
CA VAL A 10 18.42 4.78 -1.99
C VAL A 10 17.88 3.40 -2.40
N ILE A 11 18.58 2.68 -3.28
CA ILE A 11 18.23 1.30 -3.67
C ILE A 11 18.67 0.34 -2.54
N ILE A 12 17.97 0.40 -1.41
CA ILE A 12 17.61 -0.82 -0.70
C ILE A 12 16.31 -1.22 -1.39
N GLU A 13 16.34 -2.21 -2.28
CA GLU A 13 15.10 -2.75 -2.85
C GLU A 13 14.19 -3.07 -1.67
N PRO A 14 13.06 -2.37 -1.50
CA PRO A 14 12.22 -2.64 -0.37
C PRO A 14 11.75 -4.07 -0.56
N VAL A 15 11.95 -4.88 0.47
CA VAL A 15 11.20 -6.11 0.69
C VAL A 15 9.74 -5.66 0.58
N GLY A 16 9.15 -5.79 -0.61
CA GLY A 16 7.81 -5.30 -0.94
C GLY A 16 7.71 -3.94 -1.62
N ASP A 17 6.92 -3.90 -2.71
CA ASP A 17 6.49 -2.66 -3.33
C ASP A 17 5.26 -2.13 -2.55
N PRO A 18 5.37 -1.01 -1.80
CA PRO A 18 4.27 -0.47 -1.02
C PRO A 18 3.09 -0.01 -1.89
N ASN A 19 3.35 0.41 -3.14
CA ASN A 19 2.28 0.73 -4.08
C ASN A 19 1.57 -0.54 -4.56
N ALA A 20 2.30 -1.62 -4.81
CA ALA A 20 1.72 -2.93 -5.14
C ALA A 20 0.88 -3.48 -3.98
N HIS A 21 1.36 -3.35 -2.73
CA HIS A 21 0.60 -3.71 -1.53
C HIS A 21 -0.71 -2.93 -1.41
N VAL A 22 -0.65 -1.60 -1.53
CA VAL A 22 -1.83 -0.74 -1.45
C VAL A 22 -2.83 -1.06 -2.57
N SER A 23 -2.36 -1.23 -3.80
CA SER A 23 -3.19 -1.58 -4.96
C SER A 23 -3.89 -2.92 -4.76
N TRP A 24 -3.17 -3.94 -4.29
CA TRP A 24 -3.76 -5.24 -3.97
C TRP A 24 -4.80 -5.15 -2.85
N CYS A 25 -4.51 -4.42 -1.78
CA CYS A 25 -5.43 -4.22 -0.65
C CYS A 25 -6.72 -3.50 -1.08
N GLN A 26 -6.61 -2.47 -1.92
CA GLN A 26 -7.76 -1.75 -2.48
C GLN A 26 -8.62 -2.64 -3.37
N ALA A 27 -7.99 -3.46 -4.22
CA ALA A 27 -8.70 -4.40 -5.09
C ALA A 27 -9.40 -5.51 -4.29
N ARG A 28 -8.78 -5.99 -3.21
CA ARG A 28 -9.29 -7.09 -2.36
C ARG A 28 -10.40 -6.65 -1.41
N TYR A 29 -10.29 -5.45 -0.83
CA TYR A 29 -11.19 -4.95 0.21
C TYR A 29 -11.71 -3.56 -0.14
N LYS A 30 -13.00 -3.46 -0.52
CA LYS A 30 -13.64 -2.18 -0.88
C LYS A 30 -13.59 -1.13 0.25
N SER A 31 -13.59 -1.57 1.51
CA SER A 31 -13.54 -0.70 2.69
C SER A 31 -12.13 -0.43 3.19
N TYR A 32 -11.09 -0.73 2.40
CA TYR A 32 -9.70 -0.47 2.75
C TYR A 32 -9.40 1.03 2.84
N ARG A 33 -8.56 1.40 3.81
CA ARG A 33 -8.07 2.76 4.02
C ARG A 33 -6.55 2.75 3.96
N VAL A 34 -6.02 3.58 3.07
CA VAL A 34 -4.57 3.75 2.88
C VAL A 34 -3.95 4.48 4.06
N SER A 35 -4.70 5.38 4.71
CA SER A 35 -4.25 6.20 5.86
C SER A 35 -3.68 5.40 7.02
N ASP A 36 -4.30 4.27 7.32
CA ASP A 36 -4.02 3.43 8.49
C ASP A 36 -3.78 1.96 8.09
N ASN A 37 -3.57 1.71 6.79
CA ASN A 37 -3.38 0.38 6.19
C ASN A 37 -4.39 -0.67 6.70
N SER A 38 -5.65 -0.28 6.88
CA SER A 38 -6.66 -1.13 7.50
C SER A 38 -7.93 -1.25 6.67
N TRP A 39 -8.57 -2.41 6.74
CA TRP A 39 -9.86 -2.68 6.11
C TRP A 39 -10.90 -3.07 7.16
N GLN A 40 -12.17 -2.81 6.86
CA GLN A 40 -13.28 -3.12 7.73
C GLN A 40 -13.90 -4.47 7.33
N PRO A 41 -13.81 -5.52 8.18
CA PRO A 41 -14.59 -6.74 7.99
C PRO A 41 -16.08 -6.48 8.23
N TYR A 42 -16.92 -7.36 7.69
CA TYR A 42 -18.38 -7.33 7.90
C TYR A 42 -18.76 -7.39 9.39
N HIS A 43 -17.93 -8.04 10.20
CA HIS A 43 -18.11 -8.14 11.64
C HIS A 43 -16.81 -7.80 12.37
N GLY A 44 -16.94 -6.98 13.41
CA GLY A 44 -15.85 -6.66 14.33
C GLY A 44 -15.00 -5.44 13.94
N PRO A 45 -13.84 -5.26 14.59
CA PRO A 45 -12.98 -4.10 14.41
C PRO A 45 -12.22 -4.13 13.07
N ARG A 46 -11.67 -2.98 12.67
CA ARG A 46 -10.77 -2.88 11.51
C ARG A 46 -9.55 -3.76 11.71
N LYS A 47 -9.11 -4.40 10.62
CA LYS A 47 -7.90 -5.25 10.60
C LYS A 47 -6.86 -4.68 9.66
N PRO A 48 -5.56 -4.85 9.96
CA PRO A 48 -4.51 -4.46 9.04
C PRO A 48 -4.63 -5.28 7.75
N CYS A 49 -4.31 -4.64 6.62
CA CYS A 49 -4.13 -5.38 5.37
C CYS A 49 -2.71 -5.94 5.31
N ILE A 50 -2.61 -7.22 4.97
CA ILE A 50 -1.35 -7.92 4.73
C ILE A 50 -1.41 -8.39 3.29
N SER A 51 -0.60 -7.81 2.41
CA SER A 51 -0.45 -8.31 1.03
C SER A 51 0.84 -9.13 0.92
N PRO A 52 0.94 -9.99 -0.10
CA PRO A 52 2.15 -10.76 -0.38
C PRO A 52 3.24 -9.95 -1.08
N TYR A 53 2.97 -8.70 -1.46
CA TYR A 53 3.91 -7.80 -2.14
C TYR A 53 4.60 -6.84 -1.16
N LEU A 54 4.76 -7.31 0.09
CA LEU A 54 5.55 -6.69 1.16
C LEU A 54 6.97 -7.27 1.18
#